data_AF-A0A6S6XUR4-F1
#
_entry.id   AF-A0A6S6XUR4-F1
#
_cell.length_a   1.000
_cell.length_b   1.000
_cell.length_c   1.000
_cell.angle_alpha   90.00
_cell.angle_beta   90.00
_cell.angle_gamma   90.00
#
_symmetry.space_group_name_H-M   'P 1'
#
loop_
_entity.id
_entity.type
_entity.pdbx_description
1 polymer ?
#
loop_
_entity_poly.entity_id
_entity_poly.type
_entity_poly.pdbx_seq_one_letter_code
_entity_poly.pdbx_strand_id
1 'polypeptide(L)'
;MAEPPHGHPSANQAMDILMPGSPARSEELRHQGQVRSTTNTNQFTYLEVEGASGIQWIAVPRQEIRIGSIIHYGDGRVMTNFYSRLIQRNFLRITFIKELTVEAEH
;
A
#
# COMPACT_ATOMS: atom_id res chain seq x y z
N MET A 1 -15.52 -31.43 47.27
CA MET A 1 -15.10 -30.40 46.31
C MET A 1 -13.75 -30.84 45.74
N ALA A 2 -13.68 -31.12 44.44
CA ALA A 2 -12.46 -31.16 43.63
C ALA A 2 -12.86 -31.52 42.19
N GLU A 3 -13.14 -30.50 41.37
CA GLU A 3 -13.42 -30.63 39.94
C GLU A 3 -12.11 -30.54 39.15
N PRO A 4 -11.92 -31.36 38.10
CA PRO A 4 -10.75 -31.30 37.23
C PRO A 4 -10.76 -30.01 36.37
N PRO A 5 -9.60 -29.41 36.06
CA PRO A 5 -9.54 -28.24 35.18
C PRO A 5 -9.87 -28.60 33.72
N HIS A 6 -10.89 -27.92 33.17
CA HIS A 6 -11.34 -27.99 31.78
C HIS A 6 -10.65 -26.91 30.94
N GLY A 7 -10.21 -27.23 29.71
CA GLY A 7 -9.60 -26.25 28.80
C GLY A 7 -9.40 -26.71 27.35
N HIS A 8 -10.28 -27.58 26.84
CA HIS A 8 -10.26 -27.97 25.42
C HIS A 8 -10.85 -26.81 24.57
N PRO A 9 -10.18 -26.36 23.49
CA PRO A 9 -10.72 -25.34 22.59
C PRO A 9 -11.89 -25.89 21.74
N SER A 10 -12.95 -25.10 21.60
CA SER A 10 -14.15 -25.40 20.80
C SER A 10 -13.87 -25.33 19.29
N ALA A 11 -14.65 -26.05 18.47
CA ALA A 11 -14.51 -26.17 17.00
C ALA A 11 -14.46 -24.83 16.22
N ASN A 12 -14.91 -23.72 16.81
CA ASN A 12 -14.75 -22.38 16.23
C ASN A 12 -13.31 -21.84 16.27
N GLN A 13 -12.43 -22.39 17.11
CA GLN A 13 -11.01 -22.02 17.19
C GLN A 13 -10.13 -22.84 16.22
N ALA A 14 -10.66 -23.91 15.63
CA ALA A 14 -9.94 -24.69 14.61
C ALA A 14 -9.96 -24.02 13.22
N MET A 15 -10.88 -23.07 12.99
CA MET A 15 -10.96 -22.31 11.74
C MET A 15 -9.94 -21.16 11.67
N ASP A 16 -9.48 -20.64 12.82
CA ASP A 16 -8.42 -19.62 12.92
C ASP A 16 -7.03 -20.19 12.61
N ILE A 17 -6.79 -21.46 12.96
CA ILE A 17 -5.51 -22.14 12.76
C ILE A 17 -5.29 -22.54 11.28
N LEU A 18 -6.37 -22.68 10.49
CA LEU A 18 -6.30 -23.15 9.10
C LEU A 18 -6.33 -22.02 8.07
N MET A 19 -6.47 -20.77 8.51
CA MET A 19 -6.37 -19.59 7.65
C MET A 19 -5.30 -18.65 8.19
N PRO A 20 -4.05 -18.68 7.69
CA PRO A 20 -3.18 -17.52 7.82
C PRO A 20 -3.76 -16.40 6.95
N GLY A 21 -4.79 -15.72 7.46
CA GLY A 21 -5.22 -14.41 6.97
C GLY A 21 -4.11 -13.43 7.31
N SER A 22 -3.09 -13.38 6.48
CA SER A 22 -1.86 -12.59 6.61
C SER A 22 -2.12 -11.15 7.09
N PRO A 23 -1.68 -10.75 8.30
CA PRO A 23 -1.54 -9.34 8.64
C PRO A 23 -0.11 -8.82 8.37
N ALA A 24 0.81 -9.67 7.89
CA ALA A 24 2.23 -9.31 7.74
C ALA A 24 2.55 -8.30 6.62
N ARG A 25 1.56 -7.79 5.87
CA ARG A 25 1.79 -6.75 4.83
C ARG A 25 1.48 -5.33 5.32
N SER A 26 0.74 -5.17 6.41
CA SER A 26 0.22 -3.88 6.86
C SER A 26 1.26 -3.02 7.61
N GLU A 27 2.22 -3.65 8.26
CA GLU A 27 3.16 -2.95 9.16
C GLU A 27 4.33 -2.27 8.44
N GLU A 28 4.65 -2.69 7.22
CA GLU A 28 5.73 -2.10 6.41
C GLU A 28 5.23 -0.90 5.57
N LEU A 29 3.92 -0.82 5.31
CA LEU A 29 3.29 0.23 4.52
C LEU A 29 2.73 1.35 5.41
N ARG A 30 3.64 2.02 6.15
CA ARG A 30 3.29 3.06 7.14
C ARG A 30 2.68 4.32 6.55
N HIS A 31 2.80 4.52 5.24
CA HIS A 31 2.31 5.71 4.57
C HIS A 31 1.04 5.38 3.78
N GLN A 32 0.05 6.25 3.92
CA GLN A 32 -1.24 6.12 3.23
C GLN A 32 -1.52 7.39 2.42
N GLY A 33 -2.26 7.24 1.33
CA GLY A 33 -2.87 8.37 0.65
C GLY A 33 -3.87 7.97 -0.42
N GLN A 34 -4.66 8.93 -0.88
CA GLN A 34 -5.65 8.72 -1.93
C GLN A 34 -5.07 9.03 -3.30
N VAL A 35 -5.29 8.15 -4.27
CA VAL A 35 -4.87 8.36 -5.65
C VAL A 35 -5.77 9.38 -6.33
N ARG A 36 -5.22 10.53 -6.68
CA ARG A 36 -5.89 11.60 -7.43
C ARG A 36 -5.73 11.44 -8.94
N SER A 37 -4.59 10.92 -9.38
CA SER A 37 -4.29 10.72 -10.80
C SER A 37 -3.31 9.57 -11.00
N THR A 38 -3.45 8.86 -12.12
CA THR A 38 -2.56 7.76 -12.49
C THR A 38 -2.08 7.94 -13.91
N THR A 39 -0.77 7.92 -14.11
CA THR A 39 -0.14 7.95 -15.43
C THR A 39 0.70 6.70 -15.61
N ASN A 40 0.20 5.76 -16.41
CA ASN A 40 0.93 4.54 -16.74
C ASN A 40 1.92 4.81 -17.88
N THR A 41 3.17 4.40 -17.70
CA THR A 41 4.20 4.41 -18.76
C THR A 41 4.67 3.00 -19.05
N ASN A 42 5.65 2.82 -19.95
CA ASN A 42 6.14 1.48 -20.30
C ASN A 42 6.75 0.69 -19.13
N GLN A 43 7.39 1.38 -18.18
CA GLN A 43 8.12 0.73 -17.08
C GLN A 43 7.60 1.10 -15.70
N PHE A 44 6.98 2.28 -15.56
CA PHE A 44 6.54 2.80 -14.27
C PHE A 44 5.11 3.34 -14.35
N THR A 45 4.38 3.24 -13.24
CA THR A 45 3.14 3.97 -13.03
C THR A 45 3.41 5.14 -12.10
N TYR A 46 3.10 6.35 -12.55
CA TYR A 46 3.16 7.56 -11.76
C TYR A 46 1.80 7.80 -11.14
N LEU A 47 1.77 8.04 -9.83
CA LEU A 47 0.57 8.21 -9.05
C LEU A 47 0.66 9.58 -8.38
N GLU A 48 -0.34 10.40 -8.60
CA GLU A 48 -0.56 11.59 -7.79
C GLU A 48 -1.37 11.16 -6.57
N VAL A 49 -0.78 11.30 -5.40
CA VAL A 49 -1.32 10.78 -4.14
C VAL A 49 -1.50 11.93 -3.18
N GLU A 50 -2.72 12.15 -2.74
CA GLU A 50 -3.05 13.15 -1.72
C GLU A 50 -2.97 12.46 -0.36
N GLY A 51 -1.97 12.87 0.43
CA GLY A 51 -1.82 12.42 1.82
C GLY A 51 -2.05 13.57 2.80
N ALA A 52 -1.85 13.31 4.09
CA ALA A 52 -2.01 14.32 5.14
C ALA A 52 -1.11 15.55 4.97
N SER A 53 0.07 15.39 4.36
CA SER A 53 1.02 16.47 4.10
C SER A 53 0.74 17.24 2.79
N GLY A 54 -0.32 16.87 2.05
CA GLY A 54 -0.66 17.40 0.73
C GLY A 54 -0.42 16.41 -0.40
N ILE A 55 -0.39 16.94 -1.63
CA ILE A 55 -0.22 16.16 -2.85
C ILE A 55 1.26 15.79 -3.03
N GLN A 56 1.53 14.49 -3.20
CA GLN A 56 2.84 13.96 -3.53
C GLN A 56 2.78 13.05 -4.76
N TRP A 57 3.92 12.91 -5.44
CA TRP A 57 4.04 11.99 -6.55
C TRP A 57 4.73 10.70 -6.12
N ILE A 58 4.17 9.57 -6.53
CA ILE A 58 4.72 8.24 -6.26
C ILE A 58 4.96 7.54 -7.59
N ALA A 59 6.13 6.96 -7.77
CA ALA A 59 6.47 6.11 -8.90
C ALA A 59 6.64 4.67 -8.42
N VAL A 60 5.86 3.78 -9.01
CA VAL A 60 5.89 2.34 -8.75
C VAL A 60 6.18 1.58 -10.05
N PRO A 61 6.69 0.34 -9.98
CA PRO A 61 6.72 -0.54 -11.14
C PRO A 61 5.36 -0.56 -11.84
N ARG A 62 5.34 -0.73 -13.17
CA ARG A 62 4.10 -0.75 -13.95
C ARG A 62 3.07 -1.69 -13.31
N GLN A 63 1.99 -1.08 -12.82
CA GLN A 63 0.83 -1.76 -12.25
C GLN A 63 -0.45 -0.96 -12.50
N GLU A 64 -1.58 -1.65 -12.48
CA GLU A 64 -2.91 -1.05 -12.66
C GLU A 64 -3.42 -0.53 -11.31
N ILE A 65 -3.66 0.78 -11.24
CA ILE A 65 -4.22 1.44 -10.07
C ILE A 65 -5.33 2.37 -10.55
N ARG A 66 -6.43 2.40 -9.81
CA ARG A 66 -7.57 3.25 -10.12
C ARG A 66 -7.49 4.57 -9.37
N ILE A 67 -7.90 5.63 -10.05
CA ILE A 67 -8.13 6.94 -9.42
C ILE A 67 -9.25 6.80 -8.39
N GLY A 68 -9.08 7.41 -7.23
CA GLY A 68 -9.97 7.31 -6.07
C GLY A 68 -9.55 6.26 -5.05
N SER A 69 -8.73 5.29 -5.43
CA SER A 69 -8.28 4.21 -4.54
C SER A 69 -7.39 4.75 -3.42
N ILE A 70 -7.56 4.20 -2.23
CA ILE A 70 -6.65 4.41 -1.11
C ILE A 70 -5.48 3.44 -1.27
N ILE A 71 -4.26 3.95 -1.16
CA ILE A 71 -3.05 3.13 -1.29
C ILE A 71 -2.19 3.26 -0.05
N HIS A 72 -1.56 2.15 0.31
CA HIS A 72 -0.58 2.04 1.39
C HIS A 72 0.78 1.70 0.78
N TYR A 73 1.78 2.50 1.12
CA TYR A 73 3.16 2.34 0.68
C TYR A 73 4.12 2.39 1.87
N GLY A 74 5.23 1.69 1.70
CA GLY A 74 6.33 1.74 2.66
C GLY A 74 7.28 2.89 2.39
N ASP A 75 8.43 2.81 3.03
CA ASP A 75 9.54 3.70 2.74
C ASP A 75 10.04 3.49 1.31
N GLY A 76 10.29 4.62 0.65
CA GLY A 76 10.76 4.66 -0.72
C GLY A 76 11.93 5.61 -0.87
N ARG A 77 12.51 5.63 -2.06
CA ARG A 77 13.52 6.62 -2.41
C ARG A 77 12.83 7.91 -2.84
N VAL A 78 12.86 8.92 -1.98
CA VAL A 78 12.42 10.26 -2.33
C VAL A 78 13.47 10.92 -3.22
N MET A 79 13.04 11.47 -4.36
CA MET A 79 13.83 12.28 -5.27
C MET A 79 13.18 13.66 -5.37
N THR A 80 13.99 14.71 -5.34
CA THR A 80 13.52 16.10 -5.49
C THR A 80 14.05 16.71 -6.79
N ASN A 81 13.31 17.66 -7.36
CA ASN A 81 13.62 18.33 -8.62
C ASN A 81 13.88 17.32 -9.77
N PHE A 82 13.02 16.31 -9.87
CA PHE A 82 13.13 15.24 -10.85
C PHE A 82 12.32 15.57 -12.11
N TYR A 83 13.00 15.65 -13.25
CA TYR A 83 12.35 15.81 -14.54
C TYR A 83 12.12 14.44 -15.20
N SER A 84 10.86 14.03 -15.33
CA SER A 84 10.51 12.81 -16.07
C SER A 84 10.44 13.10 -17.56
N ARG A 85 11.40 12.56 -18.31
CA ARG A 85 11.41 12.61 -19.79
C ARG A 85 10.28 11.80 -20.41
N LEU A 86 9.76 10.79 -19.70
CA LEU A 86 8.72 9.89 -20.19
C LEU A 86 7.38 10.61 -20.35
N ILE A 87 7.07 11.53 -19.44
CA ILE A 87 5.80 12.28 -19.40
C ILE A 87 6.01 13.79 -19.47
N GLN A 88 7.23 14.21 -19.82
CA GLN A 88 7.65 15.61 -19.97
C GLN A 88 7.21 16.50 -18.80
N ARG A 89 7.32 15.98 -17.57
CA ARG A 89 6.83 16.63 -16.35
C ARG A 89 7.95 16.84 -15.35
N ASN A 90 7.98 18.03 -14.76
CA ASN A 90 8.87 18.33 -13.64
C ASN A 90 8.19 18.00 -12.31
N PHE A 91 8.89 17.27 -11.45
CA PHE A 91 8.45 16.90 -10.11
C PHE A 91 9.34 17.58 -9.08
N LEU A 92 8.75 18.47 -8.27
CA LEU A 92 9.46 19.05 -7.13
C LEU A 92 9.90 17.96 -6.14
N ARG A 93 9.04 16.95 -5.95
CA ARG A 93 9.31 15.75 -5.15
C ARG A 93 8.54 14.57 -5.75
N ILE A 94 9.21 13.43 -5.86
CA ILE A 94 8.63 12.14 -6.26
C ILE A 94 9.24 11.01 -5.42
N THR A 95 8.43 10.06 -4.99
CA THR A 95 8.88 8.93 -4.17
C THR A 95 8.84 7.66 -5.01
N PHE A 96 9.99 7.02 -5.19
CA PHE A 96 10.10 5.74 -5.86
C PHE A 96 9.94 4.62 -4.86
N ILE A 97 8.93 3.79 -5.04
CA ILE A 97 8.56 2.73 -4.12
C ILE A 97 8.54 1.42 -4.87
N LYS A 98 9.13 0.38 -4.28
CA LYS A 98 9.17 -0.95 -4.89
C LYS A 98 7.84 -1.68 -4.74
N GLU A 99 7.21 -1.50 -3.60
CA GLU A 99 6.00 -2.22 -3.20
C GLU A 99 4.93 -1.25 -2.71
N LEU A 100 3.72 -1.48 -3.17
CA LEU A 100 2.53 -0.71 -2.85
C LEU A 100 1.37 -1.68 -2.75
N THR A 101 0.49 -1.47 -1.78
CA THR A 101 -0.81 -2.16 -1.72
C THR A 101 -1.92 -1.15 -1.94
N VAL A 102 -2.87 -1.51 -2.79
CA VAL A 102 -4.13 -0.78 -2.92
C VAL A 102 -5.09 -1.35 -1.90
N GLU A 103 -5.66 -0.52 -1.05
CA GLU A 103 -6.78 -0.89 -0.20
C GLU A 103 -7.98 -1.13 -1.11
N ALA A 104 -8.30 -2.40 -1.33
CA ALA A 104 -9.47 -2.78 -2.10
C ALA A 104 -10.72 -2.51 -1.26
N GLU A 105 -11.66 -1.74 -1.81
CA GLU A 105 -13.00 -1.60 -1.24
C GLU A 105 -13.67 -2.99 -1.25
N HIS A 106 -14.13 -3.42 -0.08
CA HIS A 106 -14.90 -4.67 0.13
C HIS A 106 -16.34 -4.54 -0.37
#